data_AF-A0A8X6K4Z4-F1
#
_entry.id   AF-A0A8X6K4Z4-F1
#
_cell.length_a   1.000
_cell.length_b   1.000
_cell.length_c   1.000
_cell.angle_alpha   90.00
_cell.angle_beta   90.00
_cell.angle_gamma   90.00
#
_symmetry.space_group_name_H-M   'P 1'
#
loop_
_entity.id
_entity.type
_entity.pdbx_description
1 polymer ?
#
loop_
_entity_poly.entity_id
_entity_poly.type
_entity_poly.pdbx_seq_one_letter_code
_entity_poly.pdbx_strand_id
1 'polypeptide(L)' 'MADSRISITFDPKVSHNLIKLAEITKESVQELAKRLVVEGIECEIDEIAVADIVKECTAPGAETIDYEDFKRG' A
#
# COMPACT_ATOMS: atom_id res chain seq x y z
N MET A 1 -17.47 15.15 2.58
CA MET A 1 -17.45 13.74 3.03
C MET A 1 -17.36 13.77 4.53
N ALA A 2 -18.19 13.01 5.25
CA ALA A 2 -18.12 13.01 6.71
C ALA A 2 -16.73 12.52 7.14
N ASP A 3 -16.08 13.25 8.03
CA ASP A 3 -14.90 12.76 8.75
C ASP A 3 -15.34 11.61 9.65
N SER A 4 -15.56 10.44 9.05
CA SER A 4 -15.86 9.22 9.76
C SER A 4 -14.60 8.85 10.53
N ARG A 5 -14.56 9.22 11.82
CA ARG A 5 -13.53 8.73 12.74
C ARG A 5 -13.67 7.21 12.83
N ILE A 6 -12.83 6.50 12.10
CA ILE A 6 -12.73 5.04 12.16
C ILE A 6 -12.03 4.68 13.46
N SER A 7 -12.64 3.80 14.25
CA SER A 7 -12.01 3.19 15.42
C SER A 7 -11.52 1.81 15.04
N ILE A 8 -10.23 1.56 15.19
CA ILE A 8 -9.60 0.26 14.92
C ILE A 8 -9.12 -0.33 16.24
N THR A 9 -9.46 -1.59 16.48
CA THR A 9 -8.99 -2.34 17.64
C THR A 9 -8.13 -3.50 17.16
N PHE A 10 -6.92 -3.61 17.69
CA PHE A 10 -6.03 -4.72 17.39
C PHE A 10 -6.26 -5.89 18.35
N ASP A 11 -6.03 -7.10 17.86
CA ASP A 11 -6.00 -8.27 18.74
C ASP A 11 -4.81 -8.16 19.73
N PRO A 12 -4.80 -8.96 20.82
CA PRO A 12 -3.77 -8.88 21.84
C PRO A 12 -2.35 -9.11 21.33
N LYS A 13 -2.16 -9.99 20.33
CA LYS A 13 -0.84 -10.31 19.79
C LYS A 13 -0.31 -9.14 18.98
N VAL A 14 -1.13 -8.55 18.12
CA VAL A 14 -0.75 -7.36 17.33
C VAL A 14 -0.50 -6.17 18.25
N SER A 15 -1.35 -5.95 19.25
CA SER A 15 -1.18 -4.88 20.25
C SER A 15 0.16 -5.00 20.98
N HIS A 16 0.51 -6.22 21.43
CA HIS A 16 1.78 -6.48 22.11
C HIS A 16 3.00 -6.21 21.21
N ASN A 17 2.92 -6.64 19.94
CA ASN A 17 4.00 -6.40 18.99
C ASN A 17 4.17 -4.91 18.66
N LEU A 18 3.06 -4.18 18.53
CA LEU A 18 3.08 -2.74 18.29
C LEU A 18 3.72 -1.98 19.46
N ILE A 19 3.41 -2.35 20.70
CA ILE A 19 4.04 -1.76 21.90
C ILE A 19 5.55 -2.02 21.91
N LYS A 20 5.98 -3.27 21.67
CA LYS A 20 7.40 -3.60 21.59
C LYS A 20 8.12 -2.82 20.49
N LEU A 21 7.49 -2.68 19.33
CA LEU A 21 8.08 -1.94 18.22
C LEU A 21 8.20 -0.45 18.55
N ALA A 22 7.20 0.14 19.22
CA ALA A 22 7.26 1.52 19.71
C ALA A 22 8.43 1.72 20.70
N GLU A 23 8.65 0.77 21.62
CA GLU A 23 9.77 0.82 22.56
C GLU A 23 11.15 0.77 21.88
N ILE A 24 11.28 -0.01 20.80
CA ILE A 24 12.52 -0.15 20.02
C ILE A 24 12.78 1.12 19.21
N THR A 25 11.75 1.61 18.51
CA THR A 25 11.82 2.78 17.62
C THR A 25 11.85 4.11 18.36
N LYS A 26 11.50 4.11 19.66
CA LYS A 26 11.33 5.32 20.48
C LYS A 26 10.21 6.23 19.96
N GLU A 27 9.21 5.65 19.31
CA GLU A 27 7.99 6.32 18.88
C GLU A 27 6.87 6.14 19.92
N SER A 28 5.85 7.02 19.89
CA SER A 28 4.62 6.73 20.62
C SER A 28 3.84 5.63 19.88
N VAL A 29 3.10 4.79 20.61
CA VAL A 29 2.26 3.73 19.99
C VAL A 29 1.29 4.32 18.97
N GLN A 30 0.76 5.53 19.23
CA GLN A 30 -0.19 6.20 18.35
C GLN A 30 0.47 6.67 17.03
N GLU A 31 1.64 7.31 17.11
CA GLU A 31 2.34 7.78 15.90
C GLU A 31 2.84 6.60 15.07
N LEU A 32 3.37 5.56 15.72
CA LEU A 32 3.77 4.33 15.05
C LEU A 32 2.57 3.66 14.35
N ALA A 33 1.42 3.53 15.03
CA ALA A 33 0.22 2.96 14.44
C ALA A 33 -0.25 3.75 13.23
N LYS A 34 -0.26 5.09 13.33
CA LYS A 34 -0.65 5.97 12.23
C LYS A 34 0.27 5.79 11.03
N ARG A 35 1.58 5.79 11.24
CA ARG A 35 2.58 5.61 10.19
C ARG A 35 2.43 4.25 9.50
N LEU A 36 2.33 3.16 10.26
CA LEU A 36 2.15 1.82 9.71
C LEU A 36 0.83 1.64 8.95
N VAL A 37 -0.26 2.28 9.40
CA VAL A 37 -1.53 2.25 8.67
C VAL A 37 -1.42 3.00 7.34
N VAL A 38 -0.75 4.15 7.30
CA VAL A 38 -0.52 4.88 6.04
C VAL A 38 0.34 4.06 5.09
N GLU A 39 1.48 3.55 5.56
CA GLU A 39 2.39 2.71 4.76
C GLU A 39 1.65 1.47 4.22
N GLY A 40 0.83 0.81 5.03
CA GLY A 40 0.03 -0.33 4.60
C GLY A 40 -0.99 0.03 3.52
N ILE A 41 -1.68 1.17 3.63
CA ILE A 41 -2.64 1.64 2.63
C ILE A 41 -1.93 1.97 1.31
N GLU A 42 -0.79 2.66 1.37
CA GLU A 42 0.00 3.00 0.17
C GLU A 42 0.49 1.74 -0.56
N CYS A 43 0.99 0.73 0.16
CA CYS A 43 1.37 -0.54 -0.42
C CYS A 43 0.20 -1.24 -1.13
N GLU A 44 -0.98 -1.30 -0.51
CA GLU A 44 -2.16 -1.93 -1.12
C GLU A 44 -2.62 -1.17 -2.37
N ILE A 45 -2.54 0.17 -2.37
CA ILE A 45 -2.84 0.99 -3.56
C ILE A 45 -1.86 0.66 -4.69
N ASP A 46 -0.57 0.56 -4.40
CA ASP A 46 0.46 0.24 -5.39
C ASP A 46 0.25 -1.17 -5.98
N GLU A 47 -0.08 -2.16 -5.14
CA GLU A 47 -0.39 -3.52 -5.59
C GLU A 47 -1.61 -3.56 -6.52
N ILE A 48 -2.68 -2.81 -6.19
CA ILE A 48 -3.86 -2.67 -7.05
C ILE A 48 -3.47 -2.03 -8.40
N ALA A 49 -2.70 -0.95 -8.37
CA ALA A 49 -2.28 -0.26 -9.58
C ALA A 49 -1.44 -1.16 -10.50
N VAL A 50 -0.51 -1.95 -9.93
CA VAL A 50 0.29 -2.92 -10.69
C VAL A 50 -0.60 -4.02 -11.27
N ALA A 51 -1.56 -4.53 -10.51
CA ALA A 51 -2.50 -5.55 -11.00
C ALA A 51 -3.34 -5.05 -12.18
N ASP A 52 -3.80 -3.79 -12.13
CA ASP A 52 -4.55 -3.17 -13.23
C ASP A 52 -3.68 -3.01 -14.48
N ILE A 53 -2.43 -2.55 -14.35
CA ILE A 53 -1.48 -2.46 -15.47
C ILE A 53 -1.25 -3.83 -16.12
N VAL A 54 -1.00 -4.87 -15.32
CA VAL A 54 -0.80 -6.24 -15.85
C VAL A 54 -2.03 -6.73 -16.59
N LYS A 55 -3.23 -6.45 -16.06
CA LYS A 55 -4.48 -6.82 -16.71
C LYS A 55 -4.66 -6.10 -18.05
N GLU A 56 -4.32 -4.82 -18.14
CA GLU A 56 -4.36 -4.05 -19.39
C GLU A 56 -3.34 -4.58 -20.41
N CYS A 57 -2.11 -4.85 -19.99
CA CYS A 57 -1.06 -5.39 -20.86
C CYS A 57 -1.36 -6.81 -21.38
N THR A 58 -2.20 -7.57 -20.68
CA THR A 58 -2.60 -8.94 -21.05
C THR A 58 -3.99 -9.01 -21.67
N ALA A 59 -4.65 -7.87 -21.87
CA ALA A 59 -5.98 -7.82 -22.45
C ALA A 59 -5.96 -8.31 -23.92
N PRO A 60 -7.03 -8.98 -24.40
CA PRO A 60 -7.14 -9.35 -25.81
C PRO A 60 -7.06 -8.12 -26.72
N GLY A 61 -6.06 -8.10 -27.60
CA GLY A 61 -5.78 -6.96 -28.48
C GLY A 61 -4.68 -6.02 -27.98
N ALA A 62 -4.10 -6.27 -26.81
CA ALA A 62 -2.86 -5.60 -26.40
C ALA A 62 -1.71 -6.02 -27.33
N GLU A 63 -1.01 -5.04 -27.90
CA GLU A 63 0.14 -5.23 -28.76
C GLU A 63 1.41 -4.84 -27.99
N THR A 64 2.44 -5.69 -28.06
CA THR A 64 3.76 -5.35 -27.52
C THR A 64 4.53 -4.62 -28.62
N ILE A 65 4.90 -3.38 -28.38
CA ILE A 65 5.67 -2.55 -29.32
C ILE A 65 7.13 -2.56 -28.92
N ASP A 66 8.04 -2.74 -29.88
CA ASP A 66 9.47 -2.55 -29.65
C ASP A 66 9.75 -1.06 -29.39
N TYR A 67 10.57 -0.77 -28.38
CA TYR A 67 10.97 0.59 -28.05
C TYR A 67 11.62 1.32 -29.23
N GLU A 68 12.37 0.60 -30.06
CA GLU A 68 13.02 1.17 -31.24
C GLU A 68 12.01 1.58 -32.33
N ASP A 69 10.87 0.88 -32.41
CA ASP A 69 9.79 1.24 -33.34
C ASP A 69 9.00 2.45 -32.83
N PHE A 70 8.80 2.56 -31.50
CA PHE A 70 8.20 3.75 -30.87
C PHE A 70 9.03 5.03 -31.09
N LYS A 71 10.36 4.92 -31.00
CA LYS A 71 11.29 6.06 -31.16
C LYS A 71 11.38 6.62 -32.58
N ARG A 72 10.97 5.85 -33.58
CA ARG A 72 11.09 6.20 -35.00
C ARG A 72 9.81 6.81 -35.59
N GLY A 73 8.73 6.87 -34.81
CA GLY A 73 7.45 7.49 -35.17
C GLY A 73 7.38 8.99 -34.90
#